data_AF-A0A6M2AB48-F1
#
_entry.id   AF-A0A6M2AB48-F1
#
_cell.length_a   1.000
_cell.length_b   1.000
_cell.length_c   1.000
_cell.angle_alpha   90.00
_cell.angle_beta   90.00
_cell.angle_gamma   90.00
#
_symmetry.space_group_name_H-M   'P 1'
#
loop_
_entity.id
_entity.type
_entity.pdbx_description
1 polymer ?
#
loop_
_entity_poly.entity_id
_entity_poly.type
_entity_poly.pdbx_seq_one_letter_code
_entity_poly.pdbx_strand_id
1 'polypeptide(L)' 'MKITSERFEISTTRSIAWEDVETLRVLNDKLALVLSNGEVVELSHLRPTLIDSAFRSYERYLKDHPEKKRKSSP' A
#
# COMPACT_ATOMS: atom_id res chain seq x y z
N MET A 1 23.71 13.67 35.57
CA MET A 1 23.68 12.91 34.31
C MET A 1 22.28 13.10 33.72
N LYS A 2 22.16 13.77 32.57
CA LYS A 2 20.87 14.13 31.97
C LYS A 2 20.40 12.98 31.09
N ILE A 3 19.16 12.53 31.30
CA ILE A 3 18.49 11.60 30.38
C ILE A 3 18.00 12.45 29.20
N THR A 4 18.64 12.32 28.04
CA THR A 4 18.13 12.87 26.78
C THR A 4 17.04 11.95 26.27
N SER A 5 15.80 12.44 26.29
CA SER A 5 14.65 11.77 25.70
C SER A 5 14.79 11.87 24.18
N GLU A 6 15.48 10.91 23.58
CA GLU A 6 15.47 10.71 22.14
C GLU A 6 14.06 10.24 21.77
N ARG A 7 13.29 11.15 21.17
CA ARG A 7 12.02 10.79 20.52
C ARG A 7 12.37 9.89 19.34
N PHE A 8 12.02 8.61 19.45
CA PHE A 8 11.95 7.75 18.28
C PHE A 8 10.86 8.30 17.36
N GLU A 9 11.26 8.85 16.21
CA GLU A 9 10.33 9.18 15.12
C GLU A 9 9.85 7.86 14.52
N ILE A 10 8.59 7.52 14.77
CA ILE A 10 7.92 6.42 14.07
C ILE A 10 7.66 6.93 12.66
N SER A 11 8.39 6.39 11.68
CA SER A 11 8.20 6.62 10.25
C SER A 11 6.71 6.55 9.92
N THR A 12 6.19 7.68 9.43
CA THR A 12 4.80 7.94 9.09
C THR A 12 4.21 6.78 8.28
N THR A 13 3.17 6.14 8.79
CA THR A 13 2.34 5.24 7.99
C THR A 13 1.68 6.10 6.91
N ARG A 14 2.30 6.19 5.72
CA ARG A 14 1.72 6.91 4.58
C ARG A 14 0.50 6.09 4.14
N SER A 15 -0.70 6.53 4.52
CA SER A 15 -1.94 6.00 3.96
C SER A 15 -1.97 6.36 2.47
N ILE A 16 -2.05 5.36 1.62
CA ILE A 16 -2.20 5.51 0.17
C ILE A 16 -3.64 5.18 -0.12
N ALA A 17 -4.39 6.14 -0.66
CA ALA A 17 -5.77 5.89 -1.07
C ALA A 17 -5.76 4.89 -2.22
N TRP A 18 -6.63 3.89 -2.17
CA TRP A 18 -6.72 2.88 -3.23
C TRP A 18 -6.94 3.49 -4.63
N GLU A 19 -7.67 4.60 -4.73
CA GLU A 19 -7.91 5.30 -6.01
C GLU A 19 -6.64 5.88 -6.64
N ASP A 20 -5.64 6.17 -5.82
CA ASP A 20 -4.34 6.61 -6.27
C ASP A 20 -3.46 5.45 -6.72
N VAL A 21 -3.86 4.19 -6.48
CA VAL A 21 -3.09 3.01 -6.92
C VAL A 21 -3.52 2.60 -8.32
N GLU A 22 -2.60 2.73 -9.27
CA GLU A 22 -2.82 2.28 -10.64
C GLU A 22 -2.58 0.77 -10.77
N THR A 23 -1.48 0.26 -10.21
CA THR A 23 -1.15 -1.16 -10.28
C THR A 23 -0.17 -1.59 -9.19
N LEU A 24 -0.20 -2.89 -8.86
CA LEU A 24 0.78 -3.54 -7.99
C LEU A 24 1.71 -4.42 -8.83
N ARG A 25 3.03 -4.22 -8.67
CA ARG A 25 4.06 -5.04 -9.31
C ARG A 25 4.85 -5.82 -8.27
N VAL A 26 5.02 -7.12 -8.52
CA VAL A 26 5.91 -7.99 -7.73
C VAL A 26 7.27 -8.03 -8.43
N LEU A 27 8.32 -7.58 -7.75
CA LEU A 27 9.69 -7.54 -8.24
C LEU A 27 10.56 -8.43 -7.36
N ASN A 28 10.70 -9.71 -7.74
CA ASN A 28 11.40 -10.74 -6.96
C ASN A 28 10.87 -10.80 -5.52
N ASP A 29 11.63 -10.25 -4.57
CA ASP A 29 11.33 -10.22 -3.13
C ASP A 29 10.72 -8.90 -2.64
N LYS A 30 10.41 -7.99 -3.56
CA LYS A 30 9.81 -6.68 -3.26
C LYS A 30 8.46 -6.53 -3.94
N LEU A 31 7.63 -5.69 -3.33
CA LEU A 31 6.40 -5.20 -3.93
C LEU A 31 6.57 -3.73 -4.28
N ALA A 32 6.03 -3.31 -5.41
CA ALA A 32 6.01 -1.93 -5.83
C ALA A 32 4.56 -1.53 -6.14
N LEU A 33 4.04 -0.55 -5.43
CA LEU A 33 2.79 0.13 -5.76
C LEU A 33 3.12 1.25 -6.75
N VAL A 34 2.51 1.20 -7.93
CA VAL A 34 2.58 2.30 -8.91
C VAL A 34 1.35 3.16 -8.69
N LEU A 35 1.57 4.44 -8.39
CA LEU A 35 0.50 5.40 -8.16
C LEU A 35 0.13 6.15 -9.44
N SER A 36 -1.10 6.66 -9.50
CA SER A 36 -1.66 7.44 -10.62
C SER A 36 -0.86 8.72 -10.93
N ASN A 37 -0.07 9.21 -9.97
CA ASN A 37 0.83 10.36 -10.16
C ASN A 37 2.22 9.98 -10.69
N GLY A 38 2.46 8.69 -10.98
CA GLY A 38 3.74 8.15 -11.43
C GLY A 38 4.74 7.85 -10.31
N GLU A 39 4.40 8.12 -9.03
CA GLU A 39 5.23 7.68 -7.90
C GLU A 39 5.21 6.16 -7.79
N VAL A 40 6.37 5.58 -7.45
CA VAL A 40 6.51 4.16 -7.16
C VAL A 40 6.86 3.99 -5.69
N VAL A 41 6.00 3.32 -4.93
CA VAL A 41 6.21 3.01 -3.51
C VAL A 41 6.67 1.56 -3.38
N GLU A 42 7.94 1.39 -3.01
CA GLU A 42 8.50 0.07 -2.73
C GLU A 42 8.14 -0.39 -1.31
N LEU A 43 7.47 -1.52 -1.21
CA LEU A 43 7.15 -2.23 0.01
C LEU A 43 8.20 -3.32 0.22
N SER A 44 9.07 -3.11 1.20
CA SER A 44 9.98 -4.13 1.70
C SER A 44 9.21 -5.05 2.66
N HIS A 45 8.49 -6.04 2.12
CA HIS A 45 7.65 -6.91 2.93
C HIS A 45 8.07 -8.38 2.84
N LEU A 46 8.14 -9.06 3.98
CA LEU A 46 8.56 -10.46 4.11
C LEU A 46 7.68 -11.49 3.36
N ARG A 47 6.49 -11.10 2.87
CA ARG A 47 5.53 -12.01 2.22
C ARG A 47 4.80 -11.32 1.05
N PRO A 48 5.48 -11.09 -0.09
CA PRO A 48 4.91 -10.34 -1.20
C PRO A 48 3.70 -11.03 -1.85
N THR A 49 3.65 -12.36 -1.81
CA THR A 49 2.56 -13.17 -2.36
C THR A 49 1.22 -12.97 -1.65
N LEU A 50 1.23 -12.75 -0.33
CA LEU A 50 0.00 -12.51 0.44
C LEU A 50 -0.62 -11.15 0.09
N ILE A 51 0.22 -10.13 -0.09
CA ILE A 51 -0.24 -8.78 -0.44
C ILE A 51 -0.76 -8.76 -1.88
N ASP A 52 -0.07 -9.41 -2.83
CA ASP A 52 -0.57 -9.56 -4.21
C ASP A 52 -1.93 -10.28 -4.25
N SER A 53 -2.09 -11.36 -3.48
CA SER A 53 -3.36 -12.09 -3.39
C SER A 53 -4.50 -11.23 -2.83
N ALA A 54 -4.23 -10.49 -1.75
CA ALA A 54 -5.21 -9.57 -1.16
C ALA A 54 -5.57 -8.43 -2.13
N PHE A 55 -4.57 -7.85 -2.80
CA PHE A 55 -4.73 -6.80 -3.79
C PHE A 55 -5.64 -7.24 -4.94
N ARG A 56 -5.34 -8.38 -5.58
CA ARG A 56 -6.16 -8.93 -6.68
C ARG A 56 -7.58 -9.28 -6.23
N SER A 57 -7.73 -9.78 -5.02
CA SER A 57 -9.05 -10.10 -4.46
C SER A 57 -9.88 -8.82 -4.29
N TYR A 58 -9.25 -7.74 -3.84
CA TYR A 58 -9.90 -6.44 -3.70
C TYR A 58 -10.20 -5.78 -5.05
N GLU A 59 -9.29 -5.86 -6.03
CA GLU A 59 -9.56 -5.43 -7.41
C GLU A 59 -10.78 -6.14 -8.01
N ARG A 60 -10.88 -7.46 -7.80
CA ARG A 60 -12.03 -8.25 -8.26
C ARG A 60 -13.31 -7.81 -7.55
N TYR A 61 -13.28 -7.67 -6.23
CA TYR A 61 -14.41 -7.18 -5.45
C TYR A 61 -14.89 -5.80 -5.94
N LEU A 62 -13.98 -4.87 -6.23
CA LEU A 62 -14.31 -3.55 -6.76
C LEU A 62 -14.84 -3.59 -8.20
N LYS A 63 -14.46 -4.59 -8.99
CA LYS A 63 -15.02 -4.83 -10.33
C LYS A 63 -16.46 -5.31 -10.25
N ASP A 64 -16.76 -6.17 -9.29
CA ASP A 64 -18.10 -6.71 -9.05
C ASP A 64 -19.02 -5.69 -8.34
N HIS A 65 -18.44 -4.75 -7.58
CA HIS A 65 -19.15 -3.69 -6.86
C HIS A 65 -18.64 -2.29 -7.23
N PRO A 66 -18.94 -1.78 -8.45
CA PRO A 66 -18.46 -0.48 -8.90
C PRO A 66 -18.95 0.68 -8.02
N GLU A 67 -20.09 0.54 -7.33
CA GLU A 67 -20.58 1.52 -6.35
C GLU A 67 -19.69 1.62 -5.09
N LYS A 68 -18.89 0.60 -4.79
CA LYS A 68 -17.96 0.58 -3.64
C LYS A 68 -16.66 1.31 -3.94
N LYS A 69 -16.26 1.47 -5.21
CA LYS A 69 -15.10 2.31 -5.59
C LYS A 69 -15.23 3.75 -5.10
N ARG A 70 -16.45 4.27 -4.94
CA ARG A 70 -16.69 5.67 -4.55
C ARG A 70 -16.74 5.94 -3.04
N LYS A 71 -16.74 4.91 -2.18
CA LYS A 71 -17.09 5.12 -0.76
C LYS A 71 -16.35 4.32 0.30
N SER A 72 -15.37 3.49 -0.02
CA SER A 72 -14.70 2.73 1.05
C SER A 72 -13.22 2.46 0.78
N SER A 73 -12.40 3.30 1.41
CA SER A 73 -11.00 3.12 1.85
C SER A 73 -10.67 1.70 2.37
N PRO A 74 -9.39 1.30 2.42
CA PRO A 74 -8.20 2.09 2.80
C PRO A 74 -7.61 2.97 1.70
#